data_AF-A0A3G2G3A0-F1
#
_entry.id   AF-A0A3G2G3A0-F1
#
_cell.length_a   1.000
_cell.length_b   1.000
_cell.length_c   1.000
_cell.angle_alpha   90.00
_cell.angle_beta   90.00
_cell.angle_gamma   90.00
#
_symmetry.space_group_name_H-M   'P 1'
#
loop_
_entity.id
_entity.type
_entity.pdbx_description
1 polymer ?
#
loop_
_entity_poly.entity_id
_entity_poly.type
_entity_poly.pdbx_seq_one_letter_code
_entity_poly.pdbx_strand_id
1 'polypeptide(L)'
;MNYELDLIKNLLASHLRTEQSMKIEKIESIHEKVITNNEWQPVISVGRRHFPILRTLVVNFNYTNTFEKLYLNNLRDYNKKFSNRSMEHIHIHGDINDLQNNPMIFGYGDELDKNSKDLAEIKGSEFFKNIKSLNYQSTSYYKNILKFIDENKFEVIILGHSCGNSDRTLLNTIFEHENCTTIQPYYHKWEGGDNYFDIVCNIYRNFTKNASFREKVVEKNLCETLT
;
A
#
# COMPACT_ATOMS: atom_id res chain seq x y z
N MET A 1 -19.11 21.96 -2.76
CA MET A 1 -18.45 20.67 -3.08
C MET A 1 -16.93 20.75 -3.04
N ASN A 2 -16.22 21.32 -4.03
CA ASN A 2 -14.74 21.30 -3.99
C ASN A 2 -14.13 22.16 -2.88
N TYR A 3 -14.70 23.33 -2.59
CA TYR A 3 -14.28 24.14 -1.45
C TYR A 3 -14.39 23.41 -0.10
N GLU A 4 -15.45 22.62 0.09
CA GLU A 4 -15.63 21.84 1.32
C GLU A 4 -14.63 20.68 1.41
N LEU A 5 -14.35 20.01 0.28
CA LEU A 5 -13.33 18.97 0.22
C LEU A 5 -11.93 19.52 0.48
N ASP A 6 -11.60 20.70 -0.04
CA ASP A 6 -10.35 21.40 0.25
C ASP A 6 -10.24 21.80 1.73
N LEU A 7 -11.35 22.26 2.33
CA LEU A 7 -11.40 22.56 3.76
C LEU A 7 -11.18 21.28 4.60
N ILE A 8 -11.85 20.18 4.26
CA ILE A 8 -11.68 18.88 4.93
C ILE A 8 -10.24 18.40 4.79
N LYS A 9 -9.65 18.50 3.59
CA LYS A 9 -8.25 18.15 3.32
C LYS A 9 -7.29 18.92 4.24
N ASN A 10 -7.49 20.23 4.38
CA ASN A 10 -6.67 21.08 5.23
C ASN A 10 -6.84 20.77 6.72
N LEU A 11 -8.08 20.54 7.17
CA LEU A 11 -8.36 20.14 8.55
C LEU A 11 -7.74 18.77 8.87
N LEU A 12 -7.85 17.81 7.95
CA LEU A 12 -7.22 16.50 8.07
C LEU A 12 -5.70 16.62 8.16
N ALA A 13 -5.07 17.40 7.27
CA ALA A 13 -3.63 17.62 7.30
C ALA A 13 -3.17 18.23 8.64
N SER A 14 -3.94 19.18 9.18
CA SER A 14 -3.66 19.79 10.49
C SER A 14 -3.79 18.77 11.63
N HIS A 15 -4.88 18.00 11.65
CA HIS A 15 -5.10 16.96 12.66
C HIS A 15 -4.00 15.89 12.64
N LEU A 16 -3.64 15.40 11.46
CA LEU A 16 -2.61 14.37 11.31
C LEU A 16 -1.23 14.85 11.77
N ARG A 17 -0.89 16.13 11.59
CA ARG A 17 0.37 16.68 12.14
C ARG A 17 0.42 16.60 13.67
N THR A 18 -0.72 16.82 14.33
CA THR A 18 -0.85 16.68 15.78
C THR A 18 -0.73 15.21 16.20
N GLU A 19 -1.45 14.29 15.56
CA GLU A 19 -1.39 12.85 15.86
C GLU A 19 0.01 12.26 15.65
N GLN A 20 0.70 12.68 14.58
CA GLN A 20 2.04 12.21 14.25
C GLN A 20 3.12 12.62 15.27
N SER A 21 2.79 13.55 16.18
CA SER A 21 3.66 13.93 17.31
C SER A 21 3.57 12.97 18.50
N MET A 22 2.53 12.12 18.55
CA MET A 22 2.38 11.10 19.57
C MET A 22 3.40 9.97 19.38
N LYS A 23 3.81 9.37 20.50
CA LYS A 23 4.74 8.24 20.47
C LYS A 23 4.01 7.02 19.90
N ILE A 24 4.51 6.52 18.78
CA ILE A 24 4.03 5.28 18.16
C ILE A 24 5.03 4.19 18.48
N GLU A 25 4.54 3.03 18.91
CA GLU A 25 5.38 1.87 19.18
C GLU A 25 5.69 1.11 17.89
N LYS A 26 6.89 0.55 17.85
CA LYS A 26 7.32 -0.28 16.73
C LYS A 26 6.62 -1.63 16.84
N ILE A 27 6.11 -2.12 15.72
CA ILE A 27 5.60 -3.49 15.67
C ILE A 27 6.80 -4.39 15.42
N GLU A 28 7.31 -5.00 16.50
CA GLU A 28 8.53 -5.83 16.45
C GLU A 28 8.41 -6.99 15.47
N SER A 29 7.21 -7.60 15.36
CA SER A 29 6.97 -8.70 14.40
C SER A 29 7.18 -8.29 12.94
N ILE A 30 6.77 -7.07 12.55
CA ILE A 30 7.02 -6.52 11.21
C ILE A 30 8.51 -6.21 11.05
N HIS A 31 9.10 -5.59 12.08
CA HIS A 31 10.50 -5.21 12.06
C HIS A 31 11.40 -6.42 11.82
N GLU A 32 11.25 -7.45 12.64
CA GLU A 32 12.07 -8.64 12.62
C GLU A 32 11.88 -9.42 11.34
N LYS A 33 10.64 -9.61 10.87
CA LYS A 33 10.35 -10.53 9.76
C LYS A 33 10.47 -9.89 8.38
N VAL A 34 10.03 -8.64 8.24
CA VAL A 34 9.94 -7.96 6.93
C VAL A 34 11.17 -7.09 6.67
N ILE A 35 11.74 -6.46 7.72
CA ILE A 35 12.73 -5.39 7.54
C ILE A 35 14.16 -5.82 7.92
N THR A 36 14.37 -6.52 9.03
CA THR A 36 15.73 -6.78 9.56
C THR A 36 16.15 -8.23 9.64
N ASN A 37 15.34 -9.20 9.24
CA ASN A 37 15.71 -10.58 9.48
C ASN A 37 17.03 -10.93 8.77
N ASN A 38 18.07 -11.18 9.55
CA ASN A 38 19.41 -11.49 9.04
C ASN A 38 19.51 -12.93 8.52
N GLU A 39 18.54 -13.79 8.87
CA GLU A 39 18.47 -15.19 8.45
C GLU A 39 17.35 -15.45 7.43
N TRP A 40 16.36 -14.54 7.33
CA TRP A 40 15.34 -14.66 6.29
C TRP A 40 15.98 -14.34 4.94
N GLN A 41 16.12 -15.41 4.15
CA GLN A 41 16.28 -15.34 2.71
C GLN A 41 14.87 -15.44 2.15
N PRO A 42 14.10 -14.34 2.11
CA PRO A 42 12.80 -14.43 1.46
C PRO A 42 13.02 -14.90 0.03
N VAL A 43 12.28 -15.94 -0.29
CA VAL A 43 12.30 -16.53 -1.61
C VAL A 43 10.92 -16.46 -2.21
N ILE A 44 10.83 -15.88 -3.40
CA ILE A 44 9.63 -16.01 -4.21
C ILE A 44 9.67 -17.40 -4.84
N SER A 45 8.60 -18.15 -4.62
CA SER A 45 8.48 -19.50 -5.18
C SER A 45 7.68 -19.46 -6.47
N VAL A 46 8.31 -19.86 -7.59
CA VAL A 46 7.63 -20.00 -8.88
C VAL A 46 7.71 -21.46 -9.30
N GLY A 47 6.61 -22.18 -9.10
CA GLY A 47 6.57 -23.65 -9.25
C GLY A 47 7.50 -24.33 -8.25
N ARG A 48 8.52 -25.05 -8.72
CA ARG A 48 9.51 -25.73 -7.86
C ARG A 48 10.79 -24.93 -7.61
N ARG A 49 10.89 -23.71 -8.15
CA ARG A 49 12.08 -22.86 -8.07
C ARG A 49 11.88 -21.76 -7.04
N HIS A 50 12.96 -21.45 -6.33
CA HIS A 50 13.00 -20.43 -5.28
C HIS A 50 13.98 -19.34 -5.71
N PHE A 51 13.56 -18.08 -5.64
CA PHE A 51 14.34 -16.92 -6.07
C PHE A 51 14.54 -15.94 -4.92
N PRO A 52 15.77 -15.50 -4.62
CA PRO A 52 15.99 -14.54 -3.54
C PRO A 52 15.32 -13.19 -3.85
N ILE A 53 14.70 -12.56 -2.85
CA ILE A 53 14.23 -11.18 -3.00
C ILE A 53 15.43 -10.22 -2.96
N LEU A 54 15.60 -9.49 -4.05
CA LEU A 54 16.63 -8.47 -4.21
C LEU A 54 16.09 -7.05 -4.03
N ARG A 55 14.80 -6.83 -4.26
CA ARG A 55 14.20 -5.51 -4.16
C ARG A 55 12.88 -5.57 -3.40
N THR A 56 12.70 -4.64 -2.48
CA THR A 56 11.45 -4.46 -1.73
C THR A 56 10.97 -3.02 -1.91
N LEU A 57 9.72 -2.87 -2.31
CA LEU A 57 9.05 -1.57 -2.37
C LEU A 57 7.97 -1.49 -1.31
N VAL A 58 8.10 -0.54 -0.39
CA VAL A 58 7.07 -0.23 0.61
C VAL A 58 6.17 0.87 0.07
N VAL A 59 4.91 0.55 -0.18
CA VAL A 59 3.91 1.55 -0.60
C VAL A 59 3.13 1.98 0.63
N ASN A 60 3.39 3.20 1.11
CA ASN A 60 2.69 3.80 2.22
C ASN A 60 1.43 4.54 1.72
N PHE A 61 0.28 4.07 2.17
CA PHE A 61 -1.02 4.68 1.88
C PHE A 61 -1.41 5.75 2.92
N ASN A 62 -0.69 5.85 4.03
CA ASN A 62 -0.91 6.90 5.02
C ASN A 62 -0.33 8.22 4.52
N TYR A 63 -0.96 9.33 4.92
CA TYR A 63 -0.44 10.67 4.65
C TYR A 63 0.72 11.08 5.58
N THR A 64 0.99 10.27 6.61
CA THR A 64 2.05 10.51 7.61
C THR A 64 3.27 9.64 7.34
N ASN A 65 4.45 10.12 7.73
CA ASN A 65 5.72 9.38 7.64
C ASN A 65 5.97 8.37 8.78
N THR A 66 4.88 7.76 9.29
CA THR A 66 4.94 6.84 10.44
C THR A 66 5.88 5.67 10.18
N PHE A 67 5.87 5.14 8.94
CA PHE A 67 6.75 4.04 8.56
C PHE A 67 8.22 4.45 8.69
N GLU A 68 8.61 5.61 8.18
CA GLU A 68 9.99 6.08 8.28
C GLU A 68 10.38 6.39 9.72
N LYS A 69 9.53 7.04 10.51
CA LYS A 69 9.85 7.29 11.93
C LYS A 69 10.19 6.00 12.68
N LEU A 70 9.46 4.91 12.39
CA LEU A 70 9.65 3.63 13.07
C LEU A 70 10.78 2.78 12.46
N TYR A 71 11.04 2.89 11.15
CA TYR A 71 11.87 1.93 10.42
C TYR A 71 12.99 2.54 9.56
N LEU A 72 13.13 3.87 9.44
CA LEU A 72 14.10 4.51 8.54
C LEU A 72 15.56 4.17 8.85
N ASN A 73 15.92 4.11 10.14
CA ASN A 73 17.27 3.68 10.53
C ASN A 73 17.54 2.25 10.05
N ASN A 74 16.53 1.38 10.16
CA ASN A 74 16.62 0.01 9.70
C ASN A 74 16.69 -0.09 8.17
N LEU A 75 16.00 0.78 7.42
CA LEU A 75 16.15 0.84 5.96
C LEU A 75 17.58 1.21 5.54
N ARG A 76 18.18 2.20 6.22
CA ARG A 76 19.55 2.63 5.96
C ARG A 76 20.56 1.52 6.27
N ASP A 77 20.37 0.84 7.40
CA ASP A 77 21.23 -0.26 7.80
C ASP A 77 21.07 -1.47 6.86
N TYR A 78 19.84 -1.76 6.42
CA TYR A 78 19.55 -2.81 5.43
C TYR A 78 20.30 -2.56 4.11
N ASN A 79 20.14 -1.36 3.53
CA ASN A 79 20.79 -1.01 2.26
C ASN A 79 22.33 -0.95 2.37
N LYS A 80 22.88 -0.61 3.55
CA LYS A 80 24.33 -0.67 3.80
C LYS A 80 24.85 -2.09 3.95
N LYS A 81 24.10 -2.94 4.66
CA LYS A 81 24.51 -4.31 5.00
C LYS A 81 24.39 -5.27 3.83
N PHE A 82 23.38 -5.09 2.97
CA PHE A 82 23.09 -5.95 1.84
C PHE A 82 23.31 -5.20 0.52
N SER A 83 24.55 -5.15 0.03
CA SER A 83 24.90 -4.38 -1.19
C SER A 83 24.20 -4.86 -2.47
N ASN A 84 23.66 -6.09 -2.47
CA ASN A 84 22.87 -6.67 -3.55
C ASN A 84 21.36 -6.59 -3.33
N ARG A 85 20.89 -5.96 -2.24
CA ARG A 85 19.47 -5.76 -1.95
C ARG A 85 19.15 -4.28 -1.82
N SER A 86 17.95 -3.89 -2.23
CA SER A 86 17.45 -2.54 -1.99
C SER A 86 16.05 -2.56 -1.39
N MET A 87 15.83 -1.67 -0.42
CA MET A 87 14.50 -1.33 0.05
C MET A 87 14.21 0.14 -0.22
N GLU A 88 13.11 0.38 -0.91
CA GLU A 88 12.58 1.69 -1.29
C GLU A 88 11.22 1.89 -0.62
N HIS A 89 10.82 3.15 -0.42
CA HIS A 89 9.49 3.48 0.10
C HIS A 89 8.87 4.62 -0.70
N ILE A 90 7.55 4.58 -0.86
CA ILE A 90 6.77 5.56 -1.62
C ILE A 90 5.54 5.96 -0.79
N HIS A 91 5.31 7.27 -0.63
CA HIS A 91 4.04 7.82 -0.13
C HIS A 91 3.10 8.06 -1.29
N ILE A 92 2.26 7.07 -1.61
CA ILE A 92 1.45 7.14 -2.83
C ILE A 92 0.34 8.20 -2.74
N HIS A 93 -0.05 8.58 -1.53
CA HIS A 93 -1.05 9.62 -1.28
C HIS A 93 -0.46 10.98 -0.88
N GLY A 94 0.84 11.18 -1.01
CA GLY A 94 1.51 12.39 -0.52
C GLY A 94 1.96 12.29 0.94
N ASP A 95 2.82 13.23 1.35
CA ASP A 95 3.32 13.37 2.72
C ASP A 95 2.94 14.75 3.26
N ILE A 96 2.27 14.80 4.42
CA ILE A 96 1.91 16.06 5.09
C ILE A 96 3.12 16.89 5.54
N ASN A 97 4.30 16.28 5.55
CA ASN A 97 5.60 16.89 5.85
C ASN A 97 6.34 17.36 4.60
N ASP A 98 5.94 16.93 3.39
CA ASP A 98 6.53 17.33 2.10
C ASP A 98 5.44 17.70 1.09
N LEU A 99 4.65 18.72 1.43
CA LEU A 99 3.57 19.20 0.56
C LEU A 99 4.07 19.81 -0.75
N GLN A 100 5.35 20.17 -0.85
CA GLN A 100 5.92 20.81 -2.04
C GLN A 100 6.24 19.78 -3.12
N ASN A 101 6.90 18.67 -2.78
CA ASN A 101 7.30 17.67 -3.76
C ASN A 101 6.29 16.51 -3.87
N ASN A 102 5.59 16.21 -2.78
CA ASN A 102 4.60 15.14 -2.74
C ASN A 102 3.30 15.59 -2.03
N PRO A 103 2.52 16.49 -2.67
CA PRO A 103 1.31 17.04 -2.07
C PRO A 103 0.30 15.94 -1.75
N MET A 104 -0.47 16.15 -0.68
CA MET A 104 -1.55 15.24 -0.30
C MET A 104 -2.55 15.01 -1.45
N ILE A 105 -2.74 13.75 -1.83
CA ILE A 105 -3.73 13.27 -2.79
C ILE A 105 -4.96 12.81 -2.01
N PHE A 106 -5.86 13.76 -1.75
CA PHE A 106 -7.11 13.54 -1.01
C PHE A 106 -8.28 13.45 -1.98
N GLY A 107 -9.18 12.50 -1.76
CA GLY A 107 -10.35 12.32 -2.61
C GLY A 107 -10.77 10.86 -2.72
N TYR A 108 -11.43 10.52 -3.82
CA TYR A 108 -11.99 9.19 -4.08
C TYR A 108 -11.20 8.46 -5.18
N GLY A 109 -11.11 7.14 -5.05
CA GLY A 109 -10.26 6.28 -5.89
C GLY A 109 -10.97 5.00 -6.34
N ASP A 110 -12.28 5.06 -6.58
CA ASP A 110 -13.07 3.93 -7.11
C ASP A 110 -13.55 4.23 -8.53
N GLU A 111 -12.63 4.15 -9.50
CA GLU A 111 -12.99 4.23 -10.93
C GLU A 111 -13.57 2.92 -11.46
N LEU A 112 -13.48 1.83 -10.69
CA LEU A 112 -14.06 0.54 -11.04
C LEU A 112 -15.56 0.47 -10.70
N ASP A 113 -16.12 1.48 -10.02
CA ASP A 113 -17.56 1.57 -9.79
C ASP A 113 -18.32 1.78 -11.10
N LYS A 114 -19.49 1.16 -11.24
CA LYS A 114 -20.29 1.21 -12.48
C LYS A 114 -20.74 2.61 -12.84
N ASN A 115 -20.80 3.52 -11.86
CA ASN A 115 -21.17 4.92 -12.03
C ASN A 115 -20.03 5.79 -12.59
N SER A 116 -18.80 5.28 -12.67
CA SER A 116 -17.65 6.03 -13.19
C SER A 116 -17.67 6.22 -14.71
N LYS A 117 -18.38 5.35 -15.44
CA LYS A 117 -18.50 5.39 -16.91
C LYS A 117 -19.15 6.68 -17.43
N ASP A 118 -19.93 7.33 -16.58
CA ASP A 118 -20.62 8.58 -16.93
C ASP A 118 -19.75 9.83 -16.68
N LEU A 119 -18.60 9.69 -15.98
CA LEU A 119 -17.75 10.83 -15.60
C LEU A 119 -17.07 11.47 -16.81
N ALA A 120 -16.69 10.69 -17.83
CA ALA A 120 -16.03 11.20 -19.04
C ALA A 120 -16.91 12.13 -19.89
N GLU A 121 -18.24 12.07 -19.70
CA GLU A 121 -19.22 12.90 -20.42
C GLU A 121 -19.52 14.22 -19.69
N ILE A 122 -19.09 14.36 -18.43
CA ILE A 122 -19.31 15.56 -17.63
C ILE A 122 -18.38 16.68 -18.10
N LYS A 123 -18.98 17.80 -18.53
CA LYS A 123 -18.23 19.01 -18.89
C LYS A 123 -17.71 19.73 -17.64
N GLY A 124 -16.41 20.02 -17.63
CA GLY A 124 -15.75 20.83 -16.61
C GLY A 124 -14.76 20.03 -15.76
N SER A 125 -13.52 20.54 -15.63
CA SER A 125 -12.43 19.87 -14.92
C SER A 125 -12.63 19.77 -13.40
N GLU A 126 -13.61 20.51 -12.86
CA GLU A 126 -13.83 20.66 -11.42
C GLU A 126 -14.18 19.33 -10.74
N PHE A 127 -14.98 18.48 -11.40
CA PHE A 127 -15.37 17.17 -10.86
C PHE A 127 -14.21 16.18 -10.78
N PHE A 128 -13.20 16.34 -11.64
CA PHE A 128 -12.03 15.47 -11.72
C PHE A 128 -10.95 15.79 -10.68
N LYS A 129 -10.99 16.98 -10.05
CA LYS A 129 -9.93 17.44 -9.13
C LYS A 129 -9.69 16.54 -7.93
N ASN A 130 -10.70 15.78 -7.50
CA ASN A 130 -10.62 14.92 -6.32
C ASN A 130 -10.57 13.43 -6.68
N ILE A 131 -10.28 13.10 -7.95
CA ILE A 131 -10.04 11.73 -8.39
C ILE A 131 -8.57 11.39 -8.15
N LYS A 132 -8.29 10.38 -7.31
CA LYS A 132 -6.92 10.04 -6.89
C LYS A 132 -6.03 9.58 -8.05
N SER A 133 -6.54 8.70 -8.90
CA SER A 133 -5.89 8.17 -10.11
C SER A 133 -5.46 9.26 -11.10
N LEU A 134 -6.25 10.33 -11.25
CA LEU A 134 -5.84 11.50 -12.04
C LEU A 134 -4.74 12.28 -11.34
N ASN A 135 -4.88 12.50 -10.03
CA ASN A 135 -3.89 13.22 -9.24
C ASN A 135 -2.55 12.48 -9.11
N TYR A 136 -2.52 11.16 -9.29
CA TYR A 136 -1.28 10.38 -9.39
C TYR A 136 -0.37 10.82 -10.55
N GLN A 137 -0.88 11.54 -11.55
CA GLN A 137 -0.04 12.13 -12.61
C GLN A 137 0.76 13.35 -12.15
N SER A 138 0.43 13.93 -10.99
CA SER A 138 1.12 15.11 -10.44
C SER A 138 2.52 14.79 -9.93
N THR A 139 2.84 13.51 -9.72
CA THR A 139 4.15 13.05 -9.23
C THR A 139 4.60 11.79 -10.00
N SER A 140 5.85 11.37 -9.81
CA SER A 140 6.37 10.14 -10.43
C SER A 140 6.07 8.87 -9.64
N TYR A 141 5.53 8.98 -8.42
CA TYR A 141 5.40 7.86 -7.48
C TYR A 141 4.56 6.70 -8.01
N TYR A 142 3.40 6.99 -8.62
CA TYR A 142 2.58 5.94 -9.23
C TYR A 142 3.30 5.23 -10.38
N LYS A 143 3.99 5.99 -11.25
CA LYS A 143 4.80 5.42 -12.34
C LYS A 143 5.96 4.57 -11.82
N ASN A 144 6.55 4.95 -10.69
CA ASN A 144 7.61 4.16 -10.05
C ASN A 144 7.07 2.82 -9.51
N ILE A 145 5.84 2.80 -8.97
CA ILE A 145 5.17 1.55 -8.59
C ILE A 145 4.95 0.67 -9.82
N LEU A 146 4.41 1.22 -10.92
CA LEU A 146 4.20 0.48 -12.16
C LEU A 146 5.51 -0.13 -12.68
N LYS A 147 6.57 0.69 -12.76
CA LYS A 147 7.89 0.22 -13.15
C LYS A 147 8.37 -0.93 -12.26
N PHE A 148 8.19 -0.83 -10.94
CA PHE A 148 8.60 -1.87 -10.01
C PHE A 148 7.86 -3.20 -10.25
N ILE A 149 6.54 -3.17 -10.45
CA ILE A 149 5.72 -4.39 -10.65
C ILE A 149 5.89 -5.00 -12.04
N ASP A 150 6.28 -4.20 -13.04
CA ASP A 150 6.56 -4.63 -14.41
C ASP A 150 7.89 -5.37 -14.53
N GLU A 151 8.86 -5.11 -13.64
CA GLU A 151 10.22 -5.63 -13.77
C GLU A 151 10.34 -7.15 -13.59
N ASN A 152 9.71 -7.72 -12.56
CA ASN A 152 9.86 -9.13 -12.20
C ASN A 152 8.63 -9.67 -11.44
N LYS A 153 8.58 -11.00 -11.24
CA LYS A 153 7.61 -11.62 -10.32
C LYS A 153 7.77 -11.06 -8.91
N PHE A 154 6.65 -10.79 -8.24
CA PHE A 154 6.61 -10.20 -6.92
C PHE A 154 5.50 -10.79 -6.06
N GLU A 155 5.70 -10.70 -4.76
CA GLU A 155 4.72 -11.03 -3.73
C GLU A 155 4.27 -9.75 -3.03
N VAL A 156 3.03 -9.75 -2.56
CA VAL A 156 2.42 -8.61 -1.86
C VAL A 156 2.20 -9.01 -0.42
N ILE A 157 2.72 -8.19 0.50
CA ILE A 157 2.40 -8.28 1.92
C ILE A 157 1.46 -7.13 2.26
N ILE A 158 0.30 -7.46 2.83
CA ILE A 158 -0.69 -6.48 3.26
C ILE A 158 -0.58 -6.27 4.76
N LEU A 159 -0.15 -5.05 5.14
CA LEU A 159 -0.04 -4.61 6.52
C LEU A 159 -1.13 -3.55 6.78
N GLY A 160 -2.18 -3.93 7.51
CA GLY A 160 -3.24 -3.02 7.92
C GLY A 160 -4.64 -3.44 7.47
N HIS A 161 -5.64 -2.79 8.05
CA HIS A 161 -7.04 -3.20 7.90
C HIS A 161 -7.75 -2.56 6.69
N SER A 162 -7.31 -1.37 6.23
CA SER A 162 -8.09 -0.47 5.34
C SER A 162 -7.76 -0.55 3.85
N CYS A 163 -7.02 -1.57 3.40
CA CYS A 163 -6.62 -1.68 1.99
C CYS A 163 -7.82 -1.77 1.02
N GLY A 164 -9.01 -2.17 1.43
CA GLY A 164 -10.17 -2.32 0.51
C GLY A 164 -10.85 -1.02 0.08
N ASN A 165 -10.75 0.04 0.88
CA ASN A 165 -11.58 1.23 0.73
C ASN A 165 -10.78 2.49 0.33
N SER A 166 -9.45 2.39 0.26
CA SER A 166 -8.58 3.57 0.18
C SER A 166 -8.25 3.98 -1.26
N ASP A 167 -7.88 3.03 -2.11
CA ASP A 167 -7.61 3.26 -3.53
C ASP A 167 -7.74 1.95 -4.32
N ARG A 168 -8.94 1.73 -4.86
CA ARG A 168 -9.28 0.44 -5.47
C ARG A 168 -8.60 0.27 -6.82
N THR A 169 -8.46 1.35 -7.59
CA THR A 169 -7.78 1.36 -8.89
C THR A 169 -6.32 0.93 -8.75
N LEU A 170 -5.56 1.52 -7.83
CA LEU A 170 -4.16 1.17 -7.62
C LEU A 170 -4.00 -0.27 -7.12
N LEU A 171 -4.80 -0.69 -6.14
CA LEU A 171 -4.67 -2.03 -5.56
C LEU A 171 -5.12 -3.13 -6.53
N ASN A 172 -6.17 -2.89 -7.33
CA ASN A 172 -6.51 -3.78 -8.43
C ASN A 172 -5.34 -3.93 -9.41
N THR A 173 -4.69 -2.82 -9.79
CA THR A 173 -3.54 -2.82 -10.69
C THR A 173 -2.40 -3.69 -10.14
N ILE A 174 -2.11 -3.61 -8.85
CA ILE A 174 -1.06 -4.43 -8.21
C ILE A 174 -1.50 -5.90 -8.09
N PHE A 175 -2.71 -6.16 -7.58
CA PHE A 175 -3.17 -7.52 -7.24
C PHE A 175 -3.45 -8.36 -8.48
N GLU A 176 -4.02 -7.77 -9.54
CA GLU A 176 -4.30 -8.47 -10.78
C GLU A 176 -3.16 -8.40 -11.80
N HIS A 177 -2.02 -7.77 -11.44
CA HIS A 177 -0.83 -7.77 -12.27
C HIS A 177 -0.38 -9.21 -12.58
N GLU A 178 0.07 -9.45 -13.82
CA GLU A 178 0.52 -10.78 -14.25
C GLU A 178 1.77 -11.27 -13.50
N ASN A 179 2.55 -10.32 -12.95
CA ASN A 179 3.73 -10.63 -12.14
C ASN A 179 3.44 -10.82 -10.65
N CYS A 180 2.23 -10.49 -10.17
CA CYS A 180 1.85 -10.78 -8.79
C CYS A 180 1.60 -12.28 -8.63
N THR A 181 2.42 -12.96 -7.82
CA THR A 181 2.30 -14.39 -7.57
C THR A 181 1.49 -14.71 -6.33
N THR A 182 1.61 -13.87 -5.29
CA THR A 182 1.03 -14.15 -3.97
C THR A 182 0.68 -12.86 -3.25
N ILE A 183 -0.42 -12.89 -2.49
CA ILE A 183 -0.88 -11.80 -1.62
C ILE A 183 -1.12 -12.38 -0.23
N GLN A 184 -0.27 -12.00 0.71
CA GLN A 184 -0.31 -12.47 2.08
C GLN A 184 -0.84 -11.37 3.01
N PRO A 185 -2.06 -11.54 3.56
CA PRO A 185 -2.58 -10.63 4.58
C PRO A 185 -1.96 -10.92 5.96
N TYR A 186 -1.49 -9.86 6.61
CA TYR A 186 -1.10 -9.89 8.02
C TYR A 186 -2.25 -9.32 8.85
N TYR A 187 -2.74 -10.11 9.80
CA TYR A 187 -3.98 -9.82 10.53
C TYR A 187 -3.75 -9.71 12.03
N HIS A 188 -4.55 -8.88 12.70
CA HIS A 188 -4.52 -8.73 14.14
C HIS A 188 -5.37 -9.81 14.82
N LYS A 189 -4.84 -10.42 15.87
CA LYS A 189 -5.52 -11.44 16.67
C LYS A 189 -5.62 -10.96 18.12
N TRP A 190 -6.80 -11.07 18.71
CA TRP A 190 -7.05 -10.71 20.10
C TRP A 190 -7.80 -11.83 20.82
N GLU A 191 -8.06 -11.64 22.11
CA GLU A 191 -8.82 -12.60 22.89
C GLU A 191 -10.24 -12.74 22.34
N GLY A 192 -10.56 -13.91 21.80
CA GLY A 192 -11.88 -14.21 21.24
C GLY A 192 -12.08 -13.85 19.77
N GLY A 193 -11.07 -13.37 19.03
CA GLY A 193 -11.27 -13.06 17.61
C GLY A 193 -10.03 -12.63 16.83
N ASP A 194 -10.26 -12.35 15.55
CA ASP A 194 -9.28 -11.75 14.64
C ASP A 194 -9.98 -10.97 13.53
N ASN A 195 -9.23 -10.09 12.85
CA ASN A 195 -9.73 -9.29 11.73
C ASN A 195 -9.36 -9.86 10.36
N TYR A 196 -8.98 -11.14 10.28
CA TYR A 196 -8.56 -11.76 9.02
C TYR A 196 -9.67 -11.67 7.95
N PHE A 197 -10.90 -11.99 8.33
CA PHE A 197 -12.02 -12.00 7.40
C PHE A 197 -12.30 -10.61 6.81
N ASP A 198 -12.19 -9.56 7.62
CA ASP A 198 -12.36 -8.18 7.17
C ASP A 198 -11.27 -7.77 6.18
N ILE A 199 -10.02 -8.13 6.45
CA ILE A 199 -8.88 -7.88 5.54
C ILE A 199 -9.09 -8.62 4.21
N VAL A 200 -9.49 -9.89 4.25
CA VAL A 200 -9.75 -10.67 3.03
C VAL A 200 -10.91 -10.10 2.23
N CYS A 201 -11.99 -9.66 2.88
CA CYS A 201 -13.10 -8.98 2.20
C CYS A 201 -12.64 -7.69 1.51
N ASN A 202 -11.78 -6.93 2.19
CA ASN A 202 -11.17 -5.72 1.65
C ASN A 202 -10.26 -6.00 0.45
N ILE A 203 -9.45 -7.06 0.51
CA ILE A 203 -8.64 -7.52 -0.62
C ILE A 203 -9.54 -7.96 -1.78
N TYR A 204 -10.56 -8.78 -1.51
CA TYR A 204 -11.49 -9.30 -2.50
C TYR A 204 -12.19 -8.20 -3.31
N ARG A 205 -12.58 -7.09 -2.67
CA ARG A 205 -13.19 -5.93 -3.36
C ARG A 205 -12.31 -5.34 -4.46
N ASN A 206 -10.99 -5.48 -4.35
CA ASN A 206 -10.03 -5.00 -5.34
C ASN A 206 -9.85 -5.93 -6.54
N PHE A 207 -10.49 -7.11 -6.58
CA PHE A 207 -10.40 -8.02 -7.74
C PHE A 207 -11.58 -7.81 -8.70
N THR A 208 -11.31 -7.95 -9.99
CA THR A 208 -12.33 -8.07 -11.04
C THR A 208 -12.55 -9.53 -11.44
N LYS A 209 -11.55 -10.40 -11.22
CA LYS A 209 -11.57 -11.82 -11.54
C LYS A 209 -11.50 -12.66 -10.26
N ASN A 210 -12.62 -13.30 -9.90
CA ASN A 210 -12.70 -14.17 -8.72
C ASN A 210 -11.69 -15.34 -8.74
N ALA A 211 -11.30 -15.81 -9.93
CA ALA A 211 -10.28 -16.84 -10.06
C ALA A 211 -8.89 -16.33 -9.62
N SER A 212 -8.52 -15.11 -10.04
CA SER A 212 -7.26 -14.46 -9.66
C SER A 212 -7.16 -14.26 -8.14
N PHE A 213 -8.27 -13.86 -7.50
CA PHE A 213 -8.34 -13.77 -6.03
C PHE A 213 -8.03 -15.11 -5.36
N ARG A 214 -8.71 -16.19 -5.77
CA ARG A 214 -8.54 -17.53 -5.18
C ARG A 214 -7.16 -18.12 -5.41
N GLU A 215 -6.50 -17.76 -6.52
CA GLU A 215 -5.17 -18.23 -6.86
C GLU A 215 -4.08 -17.51 -6.06
N LYS A 216 -4.22 -16.19 -5.87
CA LYS A 216 -3.15 -15.35 -5.33
C LYS A 216 -3.23 -15.12 -3.82
N VAL A 217 -4.42 -15.10 -3.23
CA VAL A 217 -4.57 -14.77 -1.81
C VAL A 217 -4.30 -15.99 -0.94
N VAL A 218 -3.37 -15.82 0.02
CA VAL A 218 -2.91 -16.89 0.90
C VAL A 218 -3.99 -17.31 1.90
N GLU A 219 -4.10 -18.62 2.13
CA GLU A 219 -4.99 -19.22 3.11
C GLU A 219 -4.63 -18.80 4.55
N LYS A 220 -5.65 -18.65 5.42
CA LYS A 220 -5.48 -18.12 6.78
C LYS A 220 -4.42 -18.86 7.62
N ASN A 221 -4.37 -20.18 7.51
CA ASN A 221 -3.41 -21.04 8.22
C ASN A 221 -1.94 -20.81 7.83
N LEU A 222 -1.70 -20.21 6.66
CA LEU A 222 -0.37 -19.85 6.18
C LEU A 222 -0.08 -18.34 6.36
N CYS A 223 -1.05 -17.58 6.88
CA CYS A 223 -0.90 -16.17 7.16
C CYS A 223 -0.31 -15.94 8.55
N GLU A 224 0.28 -14.77 8.73
CA GLU A 224 0.92 -14.39 9.98
C GLU A 224 0.10 -13.33 10.73
N THR A 225 0.21 -13.36 12.05
CA THR A 225 -0.48 -12.41 12.92
C THR A 225 0.40 -11.22 13.28
N LEU A 226 -0.18 -10.02 13.24
CA LEU A 226 0.31 -8.85 13.97
C LEU A 226 -0.23 -8.98 15.40
N THR A 227 0.64 -9.29 16.34
CA THR A 227 0.35 -9.25 17.78
C THR A 227 0.08 -7.85 18.26
#